data_AF-A0A7X7BMI1-F1
#
_entry.id   AF-A0A7X7BMI1-F1
#
_cell.length_a   1.000
_cell.length_b   1.000
_cell.length_c   1.000
_cell.angle_alpha   90.00
_cell.angle_beta   90.00
_cell.angle_gamma   90.00
#
_symmetry.space_group_name_H-M   'P 1'
#
loop_
_entity.id
_entity.type
_entity.pdbx_description
1 polymer ?
#
loop_
_entity_poly.entity_id
_entity_poly.type
_entity_poly.pdbx_seq_one_letter_code
_entity_poly.pdbx_strand_id
1 'polypeptide(L)'
;MTLVRKNISLVIFAVLVLLFSMPGLSEAKLSAHDAKAVWSRVAKATELTNLPFNIKEEKTPNAWVANGNSVTVTTGLLELLDTQAELYGVLSHEAGHAKLNHYQDTVNRGVGLSIAATLLGQLFGGGIADTAAGVGANLAYAGWSREQEVEADDYSVHLAHKMGEDPVGLYSALLKLSKSDNRGQPSGFNSHPPDERRLLHLRNEILSLNPKAKFPDGSEKGAVQQPKSLSVGDPKDTSAQKGGYDIDAAIERMKKEEAAKAKAEERNS
;
A
#
# COMPACT_ATOMS: atom_id res chain seq x y z
N MET A 1 -31.49 -5.80 -60.52
CA MET A 1 -30.29 -5.19 -59.90
C MET A 1 -30.66 -4.40 -58.64
N THR A 2 -31.34 -5.02 -57.66
CA THR A 2 -31.97 -4.26 -56.55
C THR A 2 -31.98 -4.98 -55.20
N LEU A 3 -31.37 -6.17 -55.09
CA LEU A 3 -31.34 -6.93 -53.83
C LEU A 3 -29.99 -6.86 -53.07
N VAL A 4 -28.88 -6.55 -53.75
CA VAL A 4 -27.54 -6.56 -53.12
C VAL A 4 -27.24 -5.28 -52.32
N ARG A 5 -27.88 -4.14 -52.64
CA ARG A 5 -27.62 -2.85 -51.98
C ARG A 5 -28.24 -2.70 -50.58
N LYS A 6 -29.31 -3.45 -50.25
CA LYS A 6 -30.00 -3.31 -48.96
C LYS A 6 -29.26 -3.97 -47.78
N ASN A 7 -28.38 -4.95 -48.05
CA ASN A 7 -27.68 -5.68 -46.98
C ASN A 7 -26.39 -4.98 -46.54
N ILE A 8 -25.78 -4.14 -47.39
CA ILE A 8 -24.53 -3.44 -47.06
C ILE A 8 -24.79 -2.32 -46.05
N SER A 9 -25.90 -1.57 -46.17
CA SER A 9 -26.26 -0.54 -45.19
C SER A 9 -26.61 -1.11 -43.81
N LEU A 10 -27.21 -2.30 -43.74
CA LEU A 10 -27.58 -2.93 -42.47
C LEU A 10 -26.36 -3.48 -41.72
N VAL A 11 -25.38 -4.04 -42.45
CA VAL A 11 -24.12 -4.55 -41.88
C VAL A 11 -23.23 -3.40 -41.38
N ILE A 12 -23.15 -2.28 -42.12
CA ILE A 12 -22.39 -1.10 -41.68
C ILE A 12 -23.00 -0.47 -40.43
N PHE A 13 -24.34 -0.43 -40.33
CA PHE A 13 -25.03 0.09 -39.14
C PHE A 13 -24.87 -0.84 -37.93
N ALA A 14 -24.87 -2.16 -38.14
CA ALA A 14 -24.63 -3.14 -37.06
C ALA A 14 -23.18 -3.08 -36.53
N VAL A 15 -22.18 -2.84 -37.39
CA VAL A 15 -20.77 -2.68 -36.96
C VAL A 15 -20.57 -1.35 -36.21
N LEU A 16 -21.23 -0.26 -36.61
CA LEU A 16 -21.18 1.02 -35.89
C LEU A 16 -21.88 0.99 -34.53
N VAL A 17 -22.98 0.25 -34.38
CA VAL A 17 -23.70 0.09 -33.10
C VAL A 17 -22.95 -0.86 -32.15
N LEU A 18 -22.21 -1.85 -32.67
CA LEU A 18 -21.34 -2.72 -31.87
C LEU A 18 -20.08 -2.00 -31.36
N LEU A 19 -19.59 -0.97 -32.06
CA LEU A 19 -18.49 -0.11 -31.57
C LEU A 19 -18.92 0.85 -30.44
N PHE A 20 -20.22 1.11 -30.28
CA PHE A 20 -20.76 2.00 -29.24
C PHE A 20 -21.31 1.26 -28.00
N SER A 21 -21.34 -0.08 -28.01
CA SER A 21 -21.80 -0.90 -26.88
C SER A 21 -20.68 -1.64 -26.14
N MET A 22 -19.42 -1.30 -26.39
CA MET A 22 -18.39 -1.65 -25.41
C MET A 22 -18.60 -0.71 -24.21
N PRO A 23 -18.83 -1.22 -22.98
CA PRO A 23 -18.72 -0.36 -21.82
C PRO A 23 -17.35 0.30 -21.93
N GLY A 24 -17.33 1.62 -22.07
CA GLY A 24 -16.10 2.37 -22.22
C GLY A 24 -15.13 1.86 -21.16
N LEU A 25 -13.93 1.47 -21.59
CA LEU A 25 -12.79 1.49 -20.70
C LEU A 25 -12.85 2.89 -20.10
N SER A 26 -13.28 2.98 -18.85
CA SER A 26 -13.33 4.23 -18.12
C SER A 26 -11.92 4.78 -18.25
N GLU A 27 -11.77 5.92 -18.93
CA GLU A 27 -10.45 6.53 -19.01
C GLU A 27 -10.07 6.86 -17.57
N ALA A 28 -9.16 6.07 -17.02
CA ALA A 28 -8.62 6.29 -15.70
C ALA A 28 -8.17 7.74 -15.59
N LYS A 29 -8.54 8.41 -14.50
CA LYS A 29 -8.18 9.81 -14.28
C LYS A 29 -6.67 10.01 -14.33
N LEU A 30 -5.91 9.05 -13.84
CA LEU A 30 -4.48 8.91 -14.09
C LEU A 30 -4.24 7.90 -15.21
N SER A 31 -3.44 8.28 -16.20
CA SER A 31 -3.09 7.39 -17.30
C SER A 31 -2.02 6.35 -16.89
N ALA A 32 -1.89 5.30 -17.69
CA ALA A 32 -0.78 4.35 -17.57
C ALA A 32 0.60 5.02 -17.67
N HIS A 33 0.69 6.10 -18.45
CA HIS A 33 1.91 6.90 -18.56
C HIS A 33 2.21 7.64 -17.24
N ASP A 34 1.20 8.27 -16.63
CA ASP A 34 1.36 8.92 -15.32
C ASP A 34 1.80 7.92 -14.25
N ALA A 35 1.18 6.74 -14.22
CA ALA A 35 1.52 5.70 -13.26
C ALA A 35 2.99 5.24 -13.36
N LYS A 36 3.48 5.04 -14.59
CA LYS A 36 4.89 4.70 -14.84
C LYS A 36 5.84 5.84 -14.45
N ALA A 37 5.47 7.08 -14.76
CA ALA A 37 6.28 8.25 -14.41
C ALA A 37 6.37 8.45 -12.88
N VAL A 38 5.27 8.26 -12.15
CA VAL A 38 5.25 8.29 -10.69
C VAL A 38 6.09 7.17 -10.10
N TRP A 39 5.92 5.92 -10.57
CA TRP A 39 6.74 4.80 -10.10
C TRP A 39 8.23 5.05 -10.33
N SER A 40 8.63 5.58 -11.48
CA SER A 40 10.03 5.90 -11.76
C SER A 40 10.64 6.85 -10.71
N ARG A 41 9.88 7.86 -10.26
CA ARG A 41 10.32 8.77 -9.19
C ARG A 41 10.44 8.06 -7.84
N VAL A 42 9.46 7.26 -7.46
CA VAL A 42 9.48 6.47 -6.21
C VAL A 42 10.62 5.46 -6.22
N ALA A 43 10.76 4.68 -7.30
CA ALA A 43 11.77 3.66 -7.46
C ALA A 43 13.19 4.24 -7.38
N LYS A 44 13.41 5.41 -8.00
CA LYS A 44 14.69 6.12 -7.88
C LYS A 44 14.97 6.57 -6.44
N ALA A 45 13.96 7.10 -5.75
CA ALA A 45 14.12 7.60 -4.39
C ALA A 45 14.31 6.48 -3.35
N THR A 46 13.84 5.28 -3.65
CA THR A 46 13.89 4.09 -2.76
C THR A 46 14.93 3.04 -3.18
N GLU A 47 15.66 3.29 -4.28
CA GLU A 47 16.61 2.36 -4.90
C GLU A 47 15.98 1.04 -5.39
N LEU A 48 14.66 1.05 -5.64
CA LEU A 48 13.88 -0.08 -6.17
C LEU A 48 13.77 -0.06 -7.71
N THR A 49 14.76 0.51 -8.41
CA THR A 49 14.71 0.77 -9.86
C THR A 49 14.61 -0.48 -10.73
N ASN A 50 14.95 -1.64 -10.18
CA ASN A 50 14.95 -2.91 -10.91
C ASN A 50 13.60 -3.64 -10.88
N LEU A 51 12.62 -3.12 -10.15
CA LEU A 51 11.30 -3.75 -10.07
C LEU A 51 10.46 -3.45 -11.32
N PRO A 52 9.99 -4.48 -12.04
CA PRO A 52 8.96 -4.34 -13.06
C PRO A 52 7.72 -3.64 -12.52
N PHE A 53 7.15 -2.73 -13.31
CA PHE A 53 5.91 -2.03 -12.98
C PHE A 53 4.78 -2.50 -13.87
N ASN A 54 3.73 -3.03 -13.26
CA ASN A 54 2.58 -3.62 -13.92
C ASN A 54 1.33 -2.79 -13.65
N ILE A 55 0.47 -2.72 -14.67
CA ILE A 55 -0.90 -2.23 -14.52
C ILE A 55 -1.82 -3.42 -14.72
N LYS A 56 -2.63 -3.72 -13.73
CA LYS A 56 -3.58 -4.82 -13.75
C LYS A 56 -4.98 -4.28 -14.05
N GLU A 57 -5.63 -4.85 -15.05
CA GLU A 57 -7.02 -4.58 -15.37
C GLU A 57 -7.93 -5.16 -14.28
N GLU A 58 -8.27 -4.33 -13.29
CA GLU A 58 -9.07 -4.70 -12.14
C GLU A 58 -9.77 -3.45 -11.59
N LYS A 59 -11.10 -3.51 -11.49
CA LYS A 59 -11.93 -2.37 -11.04
C LYS A 59 -11.78 -2.07 -9.55
N THR A 60 -11.41 -3.08 -8.75
CA THR A 60 -11.16 -2.88 -7.33
C THR A 60 -9.87 -2.08 -7.18
N PRO A 61 -9.88 -0.91 -6.52
CA PRO A 61 -8.66 -0.17 -6.26
C PRO A 61 -7.68 -1.04 -5.49
N ASN A 62 -6.43 -1.14 -5.96
CA ASN A 62 -5.33 -1.81 -5.28
C ASN A 62 -3.96 -1.37 -5.79
N ALA A 63 -2.93 -1.46 -4.93
CA ALA A 63 -1.52 -1.41 -5.30
C ALA A 63 -0.73 -2.31 -4.34
N TRP A 64 0.37 -2.91 -4.81
CA TRP A 64 1.24 -3.72 -3.95
C TRP A 64 2.66 -3.88 -4.53
N VAL A 65 3.63 -4.12 -3.66
CA VAL A 65 4.95 -4.67 -4.02
C VAL A 65 5.00 -6.16 -3.70
N ALA A 66 5.04 -7.00 -4.74
CA ALA A 66 5.08 -8.46 -4.57
C ALA A 66 6.51 -8.91 -4.26
N ASN A 67 6.85 -9.16 -2.99
CA ASN A 67 8.11 -9.76 -2.52
C ASN A 67 9.39 -9.20 -3.15
N GLY A 68 9.44 -7.89 -3.45
CA GLY A 68 10.59 -7.29 -4.13
C GLY A 68 10.82 -7.80 -5.57
N ASN A 69 9.79 -8.36 -6.22
CA ASN A 69 9.85 -8.87 -7.59
C ASN A 69 9.11 -8.01 -8.59
N SER A 70 8.06 -7.29 -8.17
CA SER A 70 7.33 -6.36 -9.04
C SER A 70 6.46 -5.42 -8.23
N VAL A 71 6.12 -4.28 -8.83
CA VAL A 71 5.11 -3.36 -8.34
C VAL A 71 3.91 -3.40 -9.26
N THR A 72 2.72 -3.50 -8.70
CA THR A 72 1.48 -3.53 -9.48
C THR A 72 0.50 -2.49 -8.96
N VAL A 73 -0.18 -1.82 -9.89
CA VAL A 73 -1.33 -0.95 -9.61
C VAL A 73 -2.54 -1.42 -10.43
N THR A 74 -3.75 -1.29 -9.88
CA THR A 74 -4.98 -1.62 -10.62
C THR A 74 -5.55 -0.40 -11.36
N THR A 75 -6.26 -0.65 -12.46
CA THR A 75 -6.98 0.41 -13.18
C THR A 75 -8.02 1.10 -12.30
N GLY A 76 -8.68 0.38 -11.39
CA GLY A 76 -9.59 0.95 -10.41
C GLY A 76 -8.93 1.97 -9.45
N LEU A 77 -7.65 1.77 -9.09
CA LEU A 77 -6.94 2.77 -8.29
C LEU A 77 -6.66 4.01 -9.12
N LEU A 78 -6.22 3.85 -10.37
CA LEU A 78 -5.94 4.98 -11.27
C LEU A 78 -7.21 5.77 -11.63
N GLU A 79 -8.39 5.15 -11.61
CA GLU A 79 -9.70 5.79 -11.74
C GLU A 79 -10.10 6.58 -10.48
N LEU A 80 -9.73 6.08 -9.30
CA LEU A 80 -10.07 6.67 -8.00
C LEU A 80 -9.26 7.94 -7.71
N LEU A 81 -7.97 7.93 -8.04
CA LEU A 81 -7.05 9.03 -7.72
C LEU A 81 -7.18 10.18 -8.73
N ASP A 82 -7.06 11.42 -8.26
CA ASP A 82 -7.15 12.63 -9.10
C ASP A 82 -5.76 13.19 -9.44
N THR A 83 -4.74 12.90 -8.63
CA THR A 83 -3.42 13.53 -8.76
C THR A 83 -2.28 12.54 -8.71
N GLN A 84 -1.16 12.90 -9.36
CA GLN A 84 0.08 12.13 -9.26
C GLN A 84 0.64 12.10 -7.82
N ALA A 85 0.37 13.12 -7.00
CA ALA A 85 0.79 13.15 -5.60
C ALA A 85 0.10 12.05 -4.77
N GLU A 86 -1.19 11.81 -5.01
CA GLU A 86 -1.91 10.71 -4.38
C GLU A 86 -1.31 9.35 -4.75
N LEU A 87 -1.03 9.15 -6.04
CA LEU A 87 -0.41 7.91 -6.50
C LEU A 87 1.02 7.76 -5.97
N TYR A 88 1.77 8.86 -5.87
CA TYR A 88 3.11 8.87 -5.27
C TYR A 88 3.04 8.42 -3.81
N GLY A 89 2.08 8.95 -3.04
CA GLY A 89 1.86 8.58 -1.64
C GLY A 89 1.57 7.09 -1.47
N VAL A 90 0.67 6.53 -2.30
CA VAL A 90 0.36 5.09 -2.25
C VAL A 90 1.57 4.24 -2.65
N LEU A 91 2.25 4.55 -3.76
CA LEU A 91 3.40 3.75 -4.20
C LEU A 91 4.60 3.87 -3.25
N SER A 92 4.76 5.02 -2.59
CA SER A 92 5.79 5.21 -1.57
C SER A 92 5.49 4.45 -0.27
N HIS A 93 4.21 4.32 0.09
CA HIS A 93 3.76 3.47 1.19
C HIS A 93 4.06 1.99 0.91
N GLU A 94 3.72 1.50 -0.28
CA GLU A 94 4.05 0.13 -0.71
C GLU A 94 5.57 -0.11 -0.75
N ALA A 95 6.35 0.88 -1.23
CA ALA A 95 7.80 0.82 -1.18
C ALA A 95 8.34 0.83 0.26
N GLY A 96 7.67 1.53 1.18
CA GLY A 96 7.97 1.53 2.62
C GLY A 96 7.88 0.12 3.20
N HIS A 97 6.82 -0.64 2.92
CA HIS A 97 6.73 -2.04 3.34
C HIS A 97 7.90 -2.90 2.86
N ALA A 98 8.33 -2.71 1.61
CA ALA A 98 9.48 -3.43 1.07
C ALA A 98 10.80 -3.00 1.74
N LYS A 99 11.02 -1.70 1.88
CA LYS A 99 12.26 -1.13 2.42
C LYS A 99 12.43 -1.36 3.92
N LEU A 100 11.33 -1.49 4.66
CA LEU A 100 11.32 -1.80 6.09
C LEU A 100 11.26 -3.31 6.39
N ASN A 101 11.43 -4.17 5.39
CA ASN A 101 11.41 -5.63 5.54
C ASN A 101 10.11 -6.20 6.15
N HIS A 102 8.99 -5.46 6.09
CA HIS A 102 7.74 -5.87 6.73
C HIS A 102 7.27 -7.26 6.28
N TYR A 103 7.52 -7.63 5.02
CA TYR A 103 7.23 -8.96 4.49
C TYR A 103 7.96 -10.07 5.27
N GLN A 104 9.26 -9.90 5.48
CA GLN A 104 10.06 -10.88 6.21
C GLN A 104 9.60 -10.96 7.66
N ASP A 105 9.22 -9.85 8.28
CA ASP A 105 8.70 -9.82 9.65
C ASP A 105 7.35 -10.51 9.80
N THR A 106 6.46 -10.36 8.82
CA THR A 106 5.18 -11.10 8.79
C THR A 106 5.41 -12.60 8.63
N VAL A 107 6.31 -13.01 7.72
CA VAL A 107 6.69 -14.42 7.57
C VAL A 107 7.31 -14.97 8.86
N ASN A 108 8.25 -14.24 9.47
CA ASN A 108 8.92 -14.64 10.71
C ASN A 108 7.94 -14.76 11.89
N ARG A 109 6.99 -13.82 12.03
CA ARG A 109 5.92 -13.90 13.03
C ARG A 109 5.08 -15.16 12.81
N GLY A 110 4.76 -15.48 11.56
CA GLY A 110 4.05 -16.70 11.21
C GLY A 110 4.76 -17.99 11.57
N VAL A 111 6.05 -18.06 11.26
CA VAL A 111 6.90 -19.19 11.64
C VAL A 111 6.99 -19.30 13.15
N GLY A 112 7.20 -18.18 13.86
CA GLY A 112 7.24 -18.14 15.32
C GLY A 112 5.93 -18.61 15.96
N LEU A 113 4.79 -18.15 15.45
CA LEU A 113 3.46 -18.62 15.90
C LEU A 113 3.27 -20.10 15.63
N SER A 114 3.72 -20.61 14.48
CA SER A 114 3.65 -22.03 14.14
C SER A 114 4.47 -22.89 15.11
N ILE A 115 5.68 -22.45 15.45
CA ILE A 115 6.57 -23.12 16.42
C ILE A 115 5.94 -23.09 17.82
N ALA A 116 5.47 -21.92 18.28
CA ALA A 116 4.84 -21.77 19.58
C ALA A 116 3.59 -22.66 19.71
N ALA A 117 2.77 -22.72 18.68
CA ALA A 117 1.57 -23.55 18.64
C ALA A 117 1.91 -25.05 18.66
N THR A 118 3.00 -25.46 18.00
CA THR A 118 3.52 -26.84 18.05
C THR A 118 3.99 -27.20 19.46
N LEU A 119 4.73 -26.32 20.14
CA LEU A 119 5.20 -26.53 21.50
C LEU A 119 4.04 -26.62 22.50
N LEU A 120 3.02 -25.76 22.38
CA LEU A 120 1.80 -25.82 23.19
C LEU A 120 0.99 -27.09 22.92
N GLY A 121 0.84 -27.50 21.65
CA GLY A 121 0.16 -28.75 21.29
C GLY A 121 0.82 -29.99 21.89
N GLN A 122 2.16 -30.02 21.90
CA GLN A 122 2.93 -31.08 22.56
C GLN A 122 2.78 -31.07 24.10
N LEU A 123 2.67 -29.89 24.71
CA LEU A 123 2.54 -29.74 26.16
C LEU A 123 1.12 -30.10 26.67
N PHE A 124 0.09 -29.85 25.86
CA PHE A 124 -1.32 -30.02 26.24
C PHE A 124 -2.04 -31.21 25.56
N GLY A 125 -1.33 -32.03 24.77
CA GLY A 125 -1.85 -33.29 24.20
C GLY A 125 -2.89 -33.15 23.07
N GLY A 126 -3.00 -31.96 22.46
CA GLY A 126 -3.93 -31.68 21.36
C GLY A 126 -3.33 -31.99 19.99
N GLY A 127 -4.16 -32.44 19.05
CA GLY A 127 -3.75 -32.81 17.68
C GLY A 127 -3.05 -31.68 16.92
N ILE A 128 -1.86 -31.97 16.40
CA ILE A 128 -0.96 -31.03 15.71
C ILE A 128 -1.58 -30.49 14.39
N ALA A 129 -2.49 -31.25 13.76
CA ALA A 129 -3.04 -30.95 12.44
C ALA A 129 -4.02 -29.75 12.42
N ASP A 130 -4.95 -29.67 13.37
CA ASP A 130 -5.96 -28.59 13.42
C ASP A 130 -5.33 -27.24 13.78
N THR A 131 -4.27 -27.27 14.60
CA THR A 131 -3.52 -26.09 15.03
C THR A 131 -2.66 -25.53 13.88
N ALA A 132 -1.99 -26.39 13.12
CA ALA A 132 -1.16 -25.98 11.99
C ALA A 132 -2.00 -25.39 10.83
N ALA A 133 -3.17 -25.96 10.55
CA ALA A 133 -4.10 -25.44 9.53
C ALA A 133 -4.65 -24.05 9.91
N GLY A 134 -4.96 -23.84 11.19
CA GLY A 134 -5.40 -22.53 11.70
C GLY A 134 -4.32 -21.44 11.64
N VAL A 135 -3.05 -21.77 11.90
CA VAL A 135 -1.94 -20.81 11.82
C VAL A 135 -1.61 -20.48 10.36
N GLY A 136 -1.60 -21.47 9.46
CA GLY A 136 -1.37 -21.26 8.02
C GLY A 136 -2.47 -20.40 7.37
N ALA A 137 -3.74 -20.61 7.74
CA ALA A 137 -4.84 -19.77 7.30
C ALA A 137 -4.74 -18.34 7.87
N ASN A 138 -4.38 -18.17 9.14
CA ASN A 138 -4.18 -16.83 9.72
C ASN A 138 -3.03 -16.08 9.06
N LEU A 139 -1.97 -16.75 8.59
CA LEU A 139 -0.87 -16.10 7.87
C LEU A 139 -1.24 -15.67 6.46
N ALA A 140 -2.03 -16.48 5.75
CA ALA A 140 -2.55 -16.12 4.44
C ALA A 140 -3.55 -14.94 4.50
N TYR A 141 -4.15 -14.70 5.67
CA TYR A 141 -5.07 -13.58 5.95
C TYR A 141 -4.46 -12.45 6.79
N ALA A 142 -3.24 -12.60 7.30
CA ALA A 142 -2.62 -11.59 8.16
C ALA A 142 -2.16 -10.42 7.28
N GLY A 143 -2.94 -9.34 7.28
CA GLY A 143 -2.46 -8.03 6.87
C GLY A 143 -1.26 -7.57 7.69
N TRP A 144 -0.76 -6.35 7.43
CA TRP A 144 0.33 -5.79 8.22
C TRP A 144 -0.18 -5.46 9.63
N SER A 145 0.71 -5.49 10.63
CA SER A 145 0.33 -5.00 11.95
C SER A 145 0.09 -3.49 11.91
N ARG A 146 -0.66 -2.97 12.89
CA ARG A 146 -0.96 -1.53 12.95
C ARG A 146 0.31 -0.68 13.00
N GLU A 147 1.34 -1.20 13.65
CA GLU A 147 2.64 -0.55 13.76
C GLU A 147 3.33 -0.45 12.40
N GLN A 148 3.30 -1.53 11.60
CA GLN A 148 3.87 -1.55 10.25
C GLN A 148 3.15 -0.62 9.28
N GLU A 149 1.83 -0.47 9.41
CA GLU A 149 1.07 0.53 8.63
C GLU A 149 1.52 1.95 8.95
N VAL A 150 1.68 2.26 10.24
CA VAL A 150 2.14 3.58 10.71
C VAL A 150 3.57 3.86 10.24
N GLU A 151 4.45 2.86 10.31
CA GLU A 151 5.84 2.99 9.82
C GLU A 151 5.88 3.22 8.30
N ALA A 152 5.04 2.54 7.53
CA ALA A 152 4.94 2.75 6.08
C ALA A 152 4.27 4.10 5.71
N ASP A 153 3.30 4.55 6.50
CA ASP A 153 2.69 5.88 6.40
C ASP A 153 3.72 6.99 6.61
N ASP A 154 4.49 6.89 7.70
CA ASP A 154 5.57 7.82 8.02
C ASP A 154 6.63 7.82 6.94
N TYR A 155 7.08 6.63 6.52
CA TYR A 155 8.04 6.50 5.43
C TYR A 155 7.58 7.24 4.16
N SER A 156 6.32 7.05 3.76
CA SER A 156 5.75 7.68 2.57
C SER A 156 5.70 9.21 2.69
N VAL A 157 5.21 9.74 3.82
CA VAL A 157 5.10 11.18 4.06
C VAL A 157 6.48 11.86 4.09
N HIS A 158 7.43 11.26 4.80
CA HIS A 158 8.80 11.77 4.89
C HIS A 158 9.53 11.69 3.56
N LEU A 159 9.36 10.59 2.81
CA LEU A 159 9.95 10.46 1.48
C LEU A 159 9.40 11.51 0.53
N ALA A 160 8.07 11.71 0.51
CA ALA A 160 7.43 12.74 -0.31
C ALA A 160 7.99 14.13 0.03
N HIS A 161 8.05 14.47 1.33
CA HIS A 161 8.62 15.74 1.79
C HIS A 161 10.09 15.92 1.36
N LYS A 162 10.92 14.90 1.56
CA LYS A 162 12.36 14.90 1.22
C LYS A 162 12.60 15.05 -0.28
N MET A 163 11.73 14.47 -1.11
CA MET A 163 11.84 14.51 -2.57
C MET A 163 11.15 15.72 -3.21
N GLY A 164 10.54 16.59 -2.41
CA GLY A 164 9.82 17.78 -2.91
C GLY A 164 8.46 17.48 -3.53
N GLU A 165 7.91 16.29 -3.28
CA GLU A 165 6.54 15.93 -3.62
C GLU A 165 5.57 16.44 -2.53
N ASP A 166 4.27 16.43 -2.82
CA ASP A 166 3.26 16.84 -1.84
C ASP A 166 2.97 15.71 -0.82
N PRO A 167 3.36 15.86 0.46
CA PRO A 167 3.14 14.83 1.48
C PRO A 167 1.66 14.64 1.82
N VAL A 168 0.75 15.55 1.43
CA VAL A 168 -0.71 15.39 1.58
C VAL A 168 -1.25 14.27 0.68
N GLY A 169 -0.50 13.86 -0.35
CA GLY A 169 -0.93 12.85 -1.32
C GLY A 169 -1.45 11.55 -0.69
N LEU A 170 -0.70 10.96 0.25
CA LEU A 170 -1.13 9.72 0.91
C LEU A 170 -2.41 9.91 1.73
N TYR A 171 -2.50 11.00 2.50
CA TYR A 171 -3.73 11.33 3.25
C TYR A 171 -4.93 11.43 2.32
N SER A 172 -4.80 12.15 1.20
CA SER A 172 -5.88 12.34 0.24
C SER A 172 -6.32 11.02 -0.40
N ALA A 173 -5.35 10.16 -0.77
CA ALA A 173 -5.63 8.82 -1.29
C ALA A 173 -6.39 7.94 -0.29
N LEU A 174 -5.93 7.87 0.97
CA LEU A 174 -6.59 7.09 2.01
C LEU A 174 -7.99 7.64 2.34
N LEU A 175 -8.17 8.96 2.35
CA LEU A 175 -9.47 9.58 2.56
C LEU A 175 -10.46 9.17 1.46
N LYS A 176 -10.03 9.15 0.18
CA LYS A 176 -10.86 8.69 -0.94
C LYS A 176 -11.20 7.20 -0.82
N LEU A 177 -10.22 6.37 -0.49
CA LEU A 177 -10.42 4.94 -0.26
C LEU A 177 -11.45 4.69 0.86
N SER A 178 -11.35 5.41 1.98
CA SER A 178 -12.28 5.27 3.12
C SER A 178 -13.75 5.58 2.79
N LYS A 179 -13.96 6.44 1.77
CA LYS A 179 -15.27 6.86 1.25
C LYS A 179 -15.75 5.99 0.10
N SER A 180 -14.87 5.19 -0.51
CA SER A 180 -15.24 4.27 -1.58
C SER A 180 -16.03 3.09 -1.02
N ASP A 181 -17.12 2.70 -1.68
CA ASP A 181 -18.04 1.65 -1.20
C ASP A 181 -17.50 0.21 -1.45
N ASN A 182 -16.18 0.05 -1.47
CA ASN A 182 -15.50 -1.22 -1.79
C ASN A 182 -15.42 -2.19 -0.61
N ARG A 183 -16.21 -1.99 0.45
CA ARG A 183 -16.17 -2.72 1.74
C ARG A 183 -16.52 -4.23 1.66
N GLY A 184 -16.57 -4.81 0.47
CA GLY A 184 -16.92 -6.22 0.23
C GLY A 184 -16.18 -6.93 -0.91
N GLN A 185 -15.22 -6.30 -1.58
CA GLN A 185 -14.42 -6.91 -2.66
C GLN A 185 -12.99 -7.17 -2.15
N PRO A 186 -12.45 -8.41 -2.17
CA PRO A 186 -11.07 -8.69 -1.77
C PRO A 186 -10.09 -7.86 -2.61
N SER A 187 -9.44 -6.89 -1.99
CA SER A 187 -8.34 -6.10 -2.57
C SER A 187 -7.18 -6.08 -1.56
N GLY A 188 -5.96 -5.78 -1.99
CA GLY A 188 -4.82 -5.52 -1.10
C GLY A 188 -5.01 -4.29 -0.19
N PHE A 189 -6.05 -3.48 -0.41
CA PHE A 189 -6.51 -2.50 0.58
C PHE A 189 -7.48 -3.09 1.62
N ASN A 190 -8.00 -4.30 1.42
CA ASN A 190 -8.63 -5.07 2.51
C ASN A 190 -7.59 -5.69 3.43
N SER A 191 -6.35 -5.91 2.98
CA SER A 191 -5.28 -6.32 3.92
C SER A 191 -4.83 -5.16 4.81
N HIS A 192 -5.02 -3.90 4.38
CA HIS A 192 -4.53 -2.69 5.06
C HIS A 192 -5.57 -1.54 5.05
N PRO A 193 -6.75 -1.70 5.68
CA PRO A 193 -7.86 -0.75 5.53
C PRO A 193 -7.51 0.65 6.07
N PRO A 194 -7.93 1.73 5.39
CA PRO A 194 -7.81 3.07 5.93
C PRO A 194 -8.69 3.19 7.19
N ASP A 195 -8.08 3.62 8.29
CA ASP A 195 -8.79 3.90 9.53
C ASP A 195 -8.61 5.37 9.97
N GLU A 196 -9.50 5.85 10.81
CA GLU A 196 -9.50 7.23 11.31
C GLU A 196 -8.21 7.56 12.08
N ARG A 197 -7.59 6.57 12.72
CA ARG A 197 -6.34 6.74 13.47
C ARG A 197 -5.18 7.05 12.52
N ARG A 198 -5.04 6.33 11.42
CA ARG A 198 -4.03 6.55 10.38
C ARG A 198 -4.18 7.91 9.73
N LEU A 199 -5.41 8.30 9.38
CA LEU A 199 -5.67 9.64 8.85
C LEU A 199 -5.26 10.73 9.85
N LEU A 200 -5.62 10.59 11.13
CA LEU A 200 -5.21 11.54 12.15
C LEU A 200 -3.68 11.57 12.35
N HIS A 201 -3.03 10.42 12.34
CA HIS A 201 -1.58 10.28 12.42
C HIS A 201 -0.88 11.00 11.26
N LEU A 202 -1.23 10.64 10.02
CA LEU A 202 -0.73 11.27 8.80
C LEU A 202 -0.92 12.79 8.83
N ARG A 203 -2.11 13.26 9.21
CA ARG A 203 -2.39 14.70 9.33
C ARG A 203 -1.41 15.37 10.28
N ASN A 204 -1.23 14.82 11.48
CA ASN A 204 -0.34 15.40 12.48
C ASN A 204 1.11 15.38 12.01
N GLU A 205 1.55 14.30 11.37
CA GLU A 205 2.91 14.17 10.85
C GLU A 205 3.17 15.14 9.69
N ILE A 206 2.25 15.24 8.74
CA ILE A 206 2.33 16.20 7.63
C ILE A 206 2.38 17.65 8.16
N LEU A 207 1.60 17.99 9.19
CA LEU A 207 1.64 19.32 9.80
C LEU A 207 2.92 19.58 10.59
N SER A 208 3.59 18.54 11.10
CA SER A 208 4.90 18.68 11.75
C SER A 208 5.99 19.04 10.74
N LEU A 209 5.94 18.46 9.54
CA LEU A 209 6.86 18.74 8.42
C LEU A 209 6.52 20.04 7.67
N ASN A 210 5.23 20.31 7.47
CA ASN A 210 4.72 21.48 6.76
C ASN A 210 3.49 22.06 7.48
N PRO A 211 3.68 23.01 8.41
CA PRO A 211 2.58 23.64 9.15
C PRO A 211 1.55 24.40 8.28
N LYS A 212 1.87 24.63 7.00
CA LYS A 212 0.99 25.33 6.04
C LYS A 212 0.25 24.36 5.09
N ALA A 213 0.46 23.05 5.24
CA ALA A 213 -0.22 22.04 4.43
C ALA A 213 -1.76 22.24 4.45
N LYS A 214 -2.39 21.90 3.33
CA LYS A 214 -3.84 22.00 3.13
C LYS A 214 -4.40 20.63 2.83
N PHE A 215 -5.42 20.22 3.58
CA PHE A 215 -6.01 18.90 3.42
C PHE A 215 -7.34 19.00 2.66
N PRO A 216 -7.71 17.97 1.88
CA PRO A 216 -8.93 17.98 1.06
C PRO A 216 -10.22 18.09 1.87
N ASP A 217 -10.19 17.78 3.17
CA ASP A 217 -11.32 17.89 4.10
C ASP A 217 -11.22 19.12 5.03
N GLY A 218 -10.22 19.98 4.85
CA GLY A 218 -10.00 21.15 5.70
C GLY A 218 -9.50 20.81 7.11
N SER A 219 -9.05 19.57 7.33
CA SER A 219 -8.62 19.10 8.65
C SER A 219 -7.44 19.89 9.21
N GLU A 220 -6.66 20.65 8.43
CA GLU A 220 -5.59 21.51 8.96
C GLU A 220 -6.05 22.50 10.04
N LYS A 221 -7.35 22.87 10.05
CA LYS A 221 -7.92 23.86 10.97
C LYS A 221 -8.26 23.31 12.35
N GLY A 222 -8.30 21.98 12.51
CA GLY A 222 -8.55 21.34 13.80
C GLY A 222 -7.37 21.47 14.77
N ALA A 223 -7.62 21.33 16.07
CA ALA A 223 -6.52 21.14 17.02
C ALA A 223 -5.69 19.90 16.64
N VAL A 224 -4.38 19.91 16.93
CA VAL A 224 -3.57 18.68 16.89
C VAL A 224 -4.14 17.75 17.94
N GLN A 225 -4.79 16.67 17.50
CA GLN A 225 -5.34 15.66 18.41
C GLN A 225 -4.33 14.51 18.46
N GLN A 226 -3.79 14.24 19.65
CA GLN A 226 -3.01 13.03 19.88
C GLN A 226 -3.94 11.81 19.73
N PRO A 227 -3.53 10.72 19.05
CA PRO A 227 -4.35 9.52 18.95
C PRO A 227 -4.66 8.99 20.36
N LYS A 228 -5.94 8.82 20.71
CA LYS A 228 -6.41 8.26 22.00
C LYS A 228 -5.87 6.85 22.32
N SER A 229 -5.22 6.18 21.36
CA SER A 229 -4.69 4.82 21.49
C SER A 229 -3.22 4.72 21.85
N LEU A 230 -2.51 5.85 22.04
CA LEU A 230 -1.21 5.87 22.73
C LEU A 230 -1.35 5.95 24.26
N SER A 231 -2.59 6.09 24.76
CA SER A 231 -2.89 6.04 26.18
C SER A 231 -3.77 4.82 26.47
N VAL A 232 -3.12 3.71 26.84
CA VAL A 232 -3.54 2.61 27.73
C VAL A 232 -2.98 1.27 27.19
N GLY A 233 -1.80 0.88 27.72
CA GLY A 233 -1.56 -0.50 28.16
C GLY A 233 -0.57 -1.41 27.40
N ASP A 234 0.74 -1.10 27.41
CA ASP A 234 1.77 -2.11 27.71
C ASP A 234 2.97 -1.44 28.43
N PRO A 235 3.27 -1.77 29.71
CA PRO A 235 4.36 -1.13 30.46
C PRO A 235 5.76 -1.40 29.90
N LYS A 236 5.89 -2.25 28.87
CA LYS A 236 7.15 -2.50 28.16
C LYS A 236 7.28 -1.78 26.81
N ASP A 237 6.26 -1.01 26.40
CA ASP A 237 6.33 -0.22 25.19
C ASP A 237 7.10 1.09 25.43
N THR A 238 8.41 1.02 25.29
CA THR A 238 9.30 2.20 25.34
C THR A 238 9.36 2.97 24.02
N SER A 239 8.53 2.63 23.02
CA SER A 239 8.58 3.29 21.71
C SER A 239 7.70 4.54 21.63
N ALA A 240 6.75 4.72 22.56
CA ALA A 240 5.78 5.81 22.56
C ALA A 240 6.29 7.18 23.08
N GLN A 241 7.61 7.42 23.08
CA GLN A 241 8.18 8.72 23.46
C GLN A 241 9.29 9.19 22.50
N LYS A 242 8.87 9.74 21.36
CA LYS A 242 9.35 11.00 20.76
C LYS A 242 8.72 11.13 19.37
N GLY A 243 8.18 12.33 19.07
CA GLY A 243 7.62 12.62 17.76
C GLY A 243 8.66 12.50 16.64
N GLY A 244 8.17 12.14 15.46
CA GLY A 244 8.94 12.05 14.22
C GLY A 244 9.65 10.70 14.07
N TYR A 245 9.17 9.90 13.13
CA TYR A 245 9.95 8.78 12.59
C TYR A 245 11.23 9.34 11.97
N ASP A 246 12.39 9.02 12.53
CA ASP A 246 13.69 9.50 12.02
C ASP A 246 14.05 8.73 10.75
N ILE A 247 13.66 9.27 9.59
CA ILE A 247 13.90 8.65 8.29
C ILE A 247 15.39 8.46 8.00
N ASP A 248 16.27 9.32 8.51
CA ASP A 248 17.71 9.16 8.29
C ASP A 248 18.25 8.00 9.14
N ALA A 249 17.77 7.82 10.37
CA ALA A 249 18.05 6.64 11.17
C ALA A 249 17.45 5.36 10.59
N ALA A 250 16.26 5.42 9.99
CA ALA A 250 15.66 4.29 9.28
C ALA A 250 16.51 3.90 8.06
N ILE A 251 16.87 4.88 7.22
CA ILE A 251 17.76 4.68 6.07
C ILE A 251 19.14 4.14 6.50
N GLU A 252 19.70 4.61 7.62
CA GLU A 252 20.95 4.08 8.16
C GLU A 252 20.83 2.62 8.64
N ARG A 253 19.74 2.27 9.34
CA ARG A 253 19.46 0.88 9.74
C ARG A 253 19.34 -0.02 8.51
N MET A 254 18.62 0.44 7.49
CA MET A 254 18.45 -0.28 6.23
C MET A 254 19.79 -0.53 5.53
N LYS A 255 20.66 0.49 5.41
CA LYS A 255 22.01 0.33 4.84
C LYS A 255 22.85 -0.68 5.61
N LYS A 256 22.72 -0.70 6.95
CA LYS A 256 23.43 -1.68 7.79
C LYS A 256 22.90 -3.10 7.57
N GLU A 257 21.59 -3.27 7.40
CA GLU A 257 20.97 -4.57 7.15
C GLU A 257 21.28 -5.12 5.76
N GLU A 258 21.23 -4.30 4.71
CA GLU A 258 21.64 -4.69 3.35
C GLU A 258 23.12 -5.09 3.31
N ALA A 259 24.00 -4.33 3.98
CA ALA A 259 25.41 -4.68 4.11
C ALA A 259 25.63 -5.99 4.91
N ALA A 260 24.76 -6.28 5.89
CA ALA A 260 24.82 -7.53 6.65
C ALA A 260 24.36 -8.73 5.80
N LYS A 261 23.29 -8.57 5.00
CA LYS A 261 22.81 -9.60 4.06
C LYS A 261 23.85 -9.94 2.99
N ALA A 262 24.44 -8.92 2.34
CA ALA A 262 25.48 -9.11 1.34
C ALA A 262 26.70 -9.89 1.90
N LYS A 263 27.13 -9.56 3.13
CA LYS A 263 28.20 -10.29 3.82
C LYS A 263 27.83 -11.72 4.21
N ALA A 264 26.56 -12.00 4.46
CA ALA A 264 26.09 -13.35 4.77
C ALA A 264 26.04 -14.24 3.51
N GLU A 265 25.66 -13.66 2.37
CA GLU A 265 25.66 -14.34 1.07
C GLU A 265 27.09 -14.69 0.61
N GLU A 266 28.04 -13.75 0.76
CA GLU A 266 29.45 -13.96 0.41
C GLU A 266 30.14 -15.03 1.29
N ARG A 267 29.64 -15.27 2.51
CA ARG A 267 30.15 -16.32 3.40
C ARG A 267 29.60 -17.71 3.11
N ASN A 268 28.51 -17.78 2.35
CA ASN A 268 27.82 -19.03 2.00
C ASN A 268 28.07 -19.46 0.55
N SER A 269 28.88 -18.71 -0.20
CA SER A 269 29.39 -18.99 -1.55
C SER A 269 30.85 -19.41 -1.52
#